data_AF-A0A961GC03-F1
#
_entry.id   AF-A0A961GC03-F1
#
_cell.length_a   1.000
_cell.length_b   1.000
_cell.length_c   1.000
_cell.angle_alpha   90.00
_cell.angle_beta   90.00
_cell.angle_gamma   90.00
#
_symmetry.space_group_name_H-M   'P 1'
#
loop_
_entity.id
_entity.type
_entity.pdbx_description
1 polymer ?
#
loop_
_entity_poly.entity_id
_entity_poly.type
_entity_poly.pdbx_seq_one_letter_code
_entity_poly.pdbx_strand_id
1 'polypeptide(L)'
;MAKDKDEKPAEGDGAAKGGGKKMLIIIAATAVVVLLAAGLVFKMVLGPKEPPVDLTKEPGAVVSLKEAMTLNLADGKYLKMGLALQLSEDATLKAGGEKALASFDGSKARDAAIGVLGHYTMEQLLKPETKEKAQDTLTKEVNERYEGKVIRVYFTDFVMQ
;
A
#
# COMPACT_ATOMS: atom_id res chain seq x y z
N MET A 1 61.57 35.34 -39.37
CA MET A 1 60.34 35.72 -40.09
C MET A 1 59.29 35.98 -39.00
N ALA A 2 59.21 37.22 -38.49
CA ALA A 2 58.36 38.31 -39.01
C ALA A 2 56.88 37.88 -38.96
N LYS A 3 56.04 38.28 -38.00
CA LYS A 3 55.57 39.63 -37.61
C LYS A 3 54.79 40.32 -38.74
N ASP A 4 53.70 40.97 -38.31
CA ASP A 4 52.85 41.95 -39.02
C ASP A 4 51.77 41.34 -39.92
N LYS A 5 50.57 41.91 -40.09
CA LYS A 5 49.88 43.09 -39.55
C LYS A 5 48.44 43.02 -40.07
N ASP A 6 47.45 43.32 -39.23
CA ASP A 6 46.55 44.48 -39.35
C ASP A 6 45.82 44.62 -40.70
N GLU A 7 44.48 44.63 -40.64
CA GLU A 7 43.77 45.88 -40.90
C GLU A 7 42.38 45.89 -40.25
N LYS A 8 42.26 46.77 -39.25
CA LYS A 8 41.04 47.46 -38.79
C LYS A 8 40.89 48.71 -39.67
N PRO A 9 39.70 49.34 -39.77
CA PRO A 9 39.46 50.52 -38.91
C PRO A 9 38.00 50.62 -38.42
N ALA A 10 37.77 50.98 -37.14
CA ALA A 10 37.36 52.31 -36.64
C ALA A 10 35.85 52.55 -36.84
N GLU A 11 35.04 53.14 -35.96
CA GLU A 11 35.18 54.06 -34.83
C GLU A 11 33.84 53.97 -34.07
N GLY A 12 33.78 54.01 -32.74
CA GLY A 12 33.64 55.23 -31.95
C GLY A 12 32.70 54.87 -30.78
N ASP A 13 33.21 54.82 -29.55
CA ASP A 13 33.29 55.91 -28.57
C ASP A 13 32.03 55.98 -27.69
N GLY A 14 32.25 56.14 -26.38
CA GLY A 14 31.16 56.26 -25.40
C GLY A 14 31.33 55.43 -24.13
N ALA A 15 32.27 55.82 -23.28
CA ALA A 15 32.24 55.50 -21.87
C ALA A 15 30.97 56.07 -21.19
N ALA A 16 30.32 55.31 -20.31
CA ALA A 16 29.95 55.73 -18.94
C ALA A 16 28.95 54.77 -18.23
N LYS A 17 29.43 54.21 -17.11
CA LYS A 17 28.79 54.23 -15.78
C LYS A 17 27.28 53.89 -15.66
N GLY A 18 27.00 52.67 -15.20
CA GLY A 18 25.67 52.29 -14.68
C GLY A 18 25.62 50.90 -14.01
N GLY A 19 26.71 50.46 -13.37
CA GLY A 19 26.97 49.04 -13.10
C GLY A 19 26.64 48.49 -11.70
N GLY A 20 26.04 49.26 -10.79
CA GLY A 20 25.83 48.81 -9.40
C GLY A 20 24.48 48.10 -9.17
N LYS A 21 23.36 48.75 -9.56
CA LYS A 21 22.01 48.27 -9.22
C LYS A 21 21.60 46.99 -9.97
N LYS A 22 21.98 46.85 -11.24
CA LYS A 22 21.61 45.66 -12.06
C LYS A 22 22.41 44.41 -11.67
N MET A 23 23.70 44.58 -11.32
CA MET A 23 24.55 43.51 -10.78
C MET A 23 24.07 43.05 -9.39
N LEU A 24 23.69 43.99 -8.50
CA LEU A 24 23.14 43.65 -7.19
C LEU A 24 21.79 42.91 -7.29
N ILE A 25 20.93 43.27 -8.24
CA ILE A 25 19.66 42.56 -8.48
C ILE A 25 19.91 41.14 -9.00
N ILE A 26 20.88 40.95 -9.90
CA ILE A 26 21.25 39.62 -10.39
C ILE A 26 21.82 38.77 -9.25
N ILE A 27 22.73 39.31 -8.44
CA ILE A 27 23.31 38.60 -7.29
C ILE A 27 22.23 38.25 -6.26
N ALA A 28 21.31 39.18 -5.97
CA ALA A 28 20.20 38.92 -5.05
C ALA A 28 19.24 37.85 -5.60
N ALA A 29 18.91 37.90 -6.89
CA ALA A 29 18.07 36.88 -7.52
C ALA A 29 18.74 35.50 -7.52
N THR A 30 20.04 35.42 -7.83
CA THR A 30 20.80 34.17 -7.78
C THR A 30 20.90 33.64 -6.34
N ALA A 31 21.12 34.50 -5.35
CA ALA A 31 21.16 34.11 -3.94
C ALA A 31 19.80 33.55 -3.47
N VAL A 32 18.68 34.17 -3.89
CA VAL A 32 17.34 33.66 -3.58
C VAL A 32 17.11 32.29 -4.23
N VAL A 33 17.50 32.11 -5.49
CA VAL A 33 17.38 30.81 -6.18
C VAL A 33 18.22 29.72 -5.50
N VAL A 34 19.44 30.05 -5.08
CA VAL A 34 20.32 29.12 -4.35
C VAL A 34 19.74 28.80 -2.97
N LEU A 35 19.18 29.77 -2.26
CA LEU A 35 18.53 29.54 -0.95
C LEU A 35 17.25 28.70 -1.08
N LEU A 36 16.45 28.90 -2.13
CA LEU A 36 15.28 28.06 -2.42
C LEU A 36 15.69 26.63 -2.79
N ALA A 37 16.74 26.46 -3.61
CA ALA A 37 17.29 25.15 -3.95
C ALA A 37 17.89 24.45 -2.72
N ALA A 38 18.63 25.18 -1.88
CA ALA A 38 19.17 24.66 -0.64
C ALA A 38 18.06 24.29 0.36
N GLY A 39 16.99 25.08 0.46
CA GLY A 39 15.82 24.77 1.28
C GLY A 39 15.08 23.51 0.80
N LEU A 40 14.98 23.30 -0.52
CA LEU A 40 14.40 22.07 -1.10
C LEU A 40 15.28 20.84 -0.83
N VAL A 41 16.60 20.94 -1.03
CA VAL A 41 17.54 19.85 -0.73
C VAL A 41 17.56 19.56 0.77
N PHE A 42 17.57 20.59 1.62
CA PHE A 42 17.53 20.43 3.07
C PHE A 42 16.23 19.78 3.53
N LYS A 43 15.07 20.17 2.98
CA LYS A 43 13.79 19.50 3.26
C LYS A 43 13.77 18.05 2.76
N MET A 44 14.47 17.73 1.67
CA MET A 44 14.53 16.38 1.13
C MET A 44 15.51 15.47 1.88
N VAL A 45 16.57 16.04 2.47
CA VAL A 45 17.58 15.33 3.28
C VAL A 45 17.18 15.23 4.76
N LEU A 46 16.55 16.26 5.33
CA LEU A 46 16.03 16.28 6.71
C LEU A 46 14.52 16.02 6.80
N GLY A 47 13.87 15.71 5.68
CA GLY A 47 12.48 15.27 5.68
C GLY A 47 12.34 14.04 6.57
N PRO A 48 11.29 13.93 7.40
CA PRO A 48 11.05 12.74 8.19
C PRO A 48 11.04 11.54 7.24
N LYS A 49 11.99 10.61 7.44
CA LYS A 49 11.98 9.34 6.74
C LYS A 49 10.73 8.63 7.24
N GLU A 50 9.69 8.54 6.41
CA GLU A 50 8.49 7.80 6.77
C GLU A 50 8.91 6.40 7.22
N PRO A 51 8.36 5.91 8.35
CA PRO A 51 8.70 4.58 8.81
C PRO A 51 8.41 3.59 7.68
N PRO A 52 9.27 2.57 7.47
CA PRO A 52 9.02 1.58 6.44
C PRO A 52 7.63 0.96 6.65
N VAL A 53 6.82 0.97 5.58
CA VAL A 53 5.47 0.40 5.59
C VAL A 53 5.59 -1.10 5.83
N ASP A 54 4.91 -1.59 6.86
CA ASP A 54 4.86 -3.01 7.19
C ASP A 54 3.88 -3.73 6.26
N LEU A 55 4.38 -4.18 5.10
CA LEU A 55 3.60 -4.86 4.07
C LEU A 55 2.93 -6.16 4.56
N THR A 56 3.28 -6.67 5.75
CA THR A 56 2.60 -7.83 6.34
C THR A 56 1.21 -7.49 6.89
N LYS A 57 0.91 -6.19 7.09
CA LYS A 57 -0.38 -5.70 7.60
C LYS A 57 -1.19 -4.95 6.54
N GLU A 58 -0.56 -4.57 5.45
CA GLU A 58 -1.24 -3.88 4.36
C GLU A 58 -2.13 -4.84 3.56
N PRO A 59 -3.36 -4.43 3.19
CA PRO A 59 -4.23 -5.24 2.37
C PRO A 59 -3.66 -5.46 0.96
N GLY A 60 -3.40 -6.72 0.64
CA GLY A 60 -3.04 -7.14 -0.72
C GLY A 60 -4.24 -7.73 -1.45
N ALA A 61 -3.97 -8.71 -2.31
CA ALA A 61 -4.97 -9.32 -3.14
C ALA A 61 -5.99 -10.17 -2.36
N VAL A 62 -7.19 -10.32 -2.94
CA VAL A 62 -8.29 -11.11 -2.37
C VAL A 62 -8.46 -12.41 -3.16
N VAL A 63 -8.40 -13.54 -2.47
CA VAL A 63 -8.63 -14.88 -3.03
C VAL A 63 -10.04 -15.34 -2.69
N SER A 64 -10.90 -15.48 -3.69
CA SER A 64 -12.20 -16.14 -3.51
C SER A 64 -12.06 -17.65 -3.56
N LEU A 65 -12.54 -18.36 -2.53
CA LEU A 65 -12.62 -19.82 -2.54
C LEU A 65 -13.79 -20.24 -3.44
N LYS A 66 -13.49 -20.94 -4.54
CA LYS A 66 -14.44 -21.24 -5.62
C LYS A 66 -15.66 -22.04 -5.17
N GLU A 67 -15.49 -22.91 -4.18
CA GLU A 67 -16.54 -23.82 -3.73
C GLU A 67 -17.05 -23.38 -2.37
N ALA A 68 -18.36 -23.15 -2.30
CA ALA A 68 -19.07 -22.99 -1.04
C ALA A 68 -18.98 -24.30 -0.23
N MET A 69 -18.87 -24.18 1.08
CA MET A 69 -18.86 -25.29 2.00
C MET A 69 -20.14 -25.33 2.85
N THR A 70 -20.47 -26.52 3.34
CA THR A 70 -21.56 -26.72 4.30
C THR A 70 -20.97 -27.27 5.59
N LEU A 71 -21.43 -26.75 6.73
CA LEU A 71 -21.06 -27.21 8.06
C LEU A 71 -22.28 -27.32 8.96
N ASN A 72 -22.15 -28.12 10.03
CA ASN A 72 -23.15 -28.22 11.08
C ASN A 72 -22.94 -27.13 12.13
N LEU A 73 -24.03 -26.53 12.58
CA LEU A 73 -24.08 -25.62 13.72
C LEU A 73 -24.33 -26.41 15.02
N ALA A 74 -24.14 -25.74 16.16
CA ALA A 74 -24.24 -26.35 17.48
C ALA A 74 -25.66 -26.86 17.82
N ASP A 75 -26.69 -26.32 17.15
CA ASP A 75 -28.09 -26.70 17.27
C ASP A 75 -28.53 -27.74 16.22
N GLY A 76 -27.59 -28.34 15.49
CA GLY A 76 -27.85 -29.36 14.47
C GLY A 76 -28.42 -28.80 13.16
N LYS A 77 -28.42 -27.47 13.00
CA LYS A 77 -28.76 -26.78 11.74
C LYS A 77 -27.57 -26.75 10.78
N TYR A 78 -27.85 -26.45 9.52
CA TYR A 78 -26.82 -26.38 8.49
C TYR A 78 -26.52 -24.93 8.13
N LEU A 79 -25.24 -24.64 7.90
CA LEU A 79 -24.78 -23.38 7.33
C LEU A 79 -24.03 -23.66 6.04
N LYS A 80 -24.55 -23.13 4.93
CA LYS A 80 -23.84 -23.04 3.65
C LYS A 80 -23.16 -21.67 3.56
N MET A 81 -21.86 -21.66 3.28
CA MET A 81 -21.10 -20.43 3.15
C MET A 81 -20.06 -20.46 2.04
N GLY A 82 -19.76 -19.27 1.52
CA GLY A 82 -18.62 -18.98 0.67
C GLY A 82 -17.61 -18.12 1.43
N LEU A 83 -16.33 -18.30 1.15
CA LEU A 83 -15.24 -17.57 1.81
C LEU A 83 -14.36 -16.89 0.76
N ALA A 84 -13.91 -15.67 1.07
CA ALA A 84 -12.77 -15.05 0.41
C ALA A 84 -11.74 -14.59 1.44
N LEU A 85 -10.46 -14.65 1.09
CA LEU A 85 -9.33 -14.40 1.97
C LEU A 85 -8.56 -13.19 1.45
N GLN A 86 -8.43 -12.14 2.26
CA GLN A 86 -7.51 -11.04 1.97
C GLN A 86 -6.12 -11.45 2.38
N LEU A 87 -5.20 -11.52 1.42
CA LEU A 87 -3.79 -11.71 1.70
C LEU A 87 -3.16 -10.38 2.14
N SER A 88 -2.05 -10.45 2.86
CA SER A 88 -1.19 -9.28 3.02
C SER A 88 -0.54 -8.92 1.69
N GLU A 89 -0.12 -7.66 1.56
CA GLU A 89 0.62 -7.20 0.37
C GLU A 89 1.93 -7.99 0.21
N ASP A 90 2.66 -8.24 1.30
CA ASP A 90 3.86 -9.09 1.31
C ASP A 90 3.56 -10.51 0.77
N ALA A 91 2.49 -11.14 1.24
CA ALA A 91 2.09 -12.47 0.77
C ALA A 91 1.68 -12.46 -0.71
N THR A 92 1.00 -11.40 -1.15
CA THR A 92 0.60 -11.20 -2.55
C THR A 92 1.81 -11.09 -3.47
N LEU A 93 2.79 -10.26 -3.11
CA LEU A 93 4.02 -10.07 -3.88
C LEU A 93 4.84 -11.37 -3.94
N LYS A 94 5.03 -12.05 -2.80
CA LYS A 94 5.78 -13.33 -2.72
C LYS A 94 5.14 -14.44 -3.54
N ALA A 95 3.82 -14.42 -3.68
CA ALA A 95 3.11 -15.42 -4.45
C ALA A 95 3.28 -15.20 -5.98
N GLY A 96 3.66 -13.99 -6.43
CA GLY A 96 3.76 -13.62 -7.84
C GLY A 96 2.66 -12.65 -8.31
N GLY A 97 2.12 -11.85 -7.39
CA GLY A 97 1.07 -10.87 -7.63
C GLY A 97 -0.31 -11.52 -7.76
N GLU A 98 -1.23 -10.85 -8.46
CA GLU A 98 -2.63 -11.29 -8.61
C GLU A 98 -2.79 -12.67 -9.29
N LYS A 99 -1.79 -13.11 -10.06
CA LYS A 99 -1.85 -14.41 -10.76
C LYS A 99 -1.63 -15.60 -9.82
N ALA A 100 -1.05 -15.37 -8.66
CA ALA A 100 -0.77 -16.40 -7.67
C ALA A 100 -1.98 -16.80 -6.84
N LEU A 101 -3.04 -16.00 -6.91
CA LEU A 101 -4.31 -16.20 -6.20
C LEU A 101 -5.02 -17.49 -6.64
N ALA A 102 -4.79 -17.93 -7.88
CA ALA A 102 -5.49 -19.07 -8.45
C ALA A 102 -5.15 -20.41 -7.77
N SER A 103 -3.99 -20.50 -7.10
CA SER A 103 -3.52 -21.72 -6.43
C SER A 103 -3.35 -21.58 -4.92
N PHE A 104 -3.87 -20.50 -4.31
CA PHE A 104 -3.80 -20.35 -2.86
C PHE A 104 -4.65 -21.43 -2.18
N ASP A 105 -4.03 -22.20 -1.30
CA ASP A 105 -4.69 -23.28 -0.58
C ASP A 105 -5.60 -22.71 0.52
N GLY A 106 -6.92 -22.84 0.35
CA GLY A 106 -7.93 -22.42 1.32
C GLY A 106 -8.25 -23.43 2.44
N SER A 107 -7.55 -24.57 2.49
CA SER A 107 -7.90 -25.69 3.38
C SER A 107 -7.85 -25.30 4.86
N LYS A 108 -6.82 -24.57 5.30
CA LYS A 108 -6.73 -24.13 6.71
C LYS A 108 -7.85 -23.17 7.09
N ALA A 109 -8.30 -22.32 6.15
CA ALA A 109 -9.41 -21.41 6.37
C ALA A 109 -10.75 -22.13 6.50
N ARG A 110 -10.97 -23.17 5.68
CA ARG A 110 -12.16 -24.01 5.77
C ARG A 110 -12.21 -24.80 7.08
N ASP A 111 -11.08 -25.39 7.49
CA ASP A 111 -10.98 -26.09 8.77
C ASP A 111 -11.24 -25.13 9.95
N ALA A 112 -10.67 -23.92 9.91
CA ALA A 112 -10.95 -22.88 10.90
C ALA A 112 -12.44 -22.50 10.94
N ALA A 113 -13.09 -22.40 9.78
CA ALA A 113 -14.52 -22.10 9.70
C ALA A 113 -15.37 -23.19 10.37
N ILE A 114 -15.03 -24.47 10.19
CA ILE A 114 -15.71 -25.59 10.87
C ILE A 114 -15.55 -25.46 12.38
N GLY A 115 -14.33 -25.25 12.86
CA GLY A 115 -14.04 -25.10 14.28
C GLY A 115 -14.75 -23.90 14.90
N VAL A 116 -14.64 -22.71 14.30
CA VAL A 116 -15.21 -21.48 14.86
C VAL A 116 -16.72 -21.45 14.74
N LEU A 117 -17.26 -21.69 13.54
CA LEU A 117 -18.69 -21.47 13.26
C LEU A 117 -19.56 -22.63 13.74
N GLY A 118 -18.99 -23.84 13.88
CA GLY A 118 -19.68 -25.00 14.45
C GLY A 118 -20.04 -24.83 15.93
N HIS A 119 -19.45 -23.86 16.64
CA HIS A 119 -19.80 -23.55 18.02
C HIS A 119 -21.04 -22.66 18.18
N TYR A 120 -21.53 -22.07 17.09
CA TYR A 120 -22.68 -21.17 17.14
C TYR A 120 -23.98 -21.89 16.78
N THR A 121 -25.10 -21.38 17.29
CA THR A 121 -26.45 -21.75 16.85
C THR A 121 -26.93 -20.85 15.71
N MET A 122 -27.96 -21.28 14.99
CA MET A 122 -28.58 -20.45 13.95
C MET A 122 -29.11 -19.13 14.53
N GLU A 123 -29.77 -19.18 15.69
CA GLU A 123 -30.33 -17.99 16.35
C GLU A 123 -29.25 -16.97 16.73
N GLN A 124 -28.07 -17.44 17.16
CA GLN A 124 -26.93 -16.58 17.43
C GLN A 124 -26.43 -15.91 16.15
N LEU A 125 -26.24 -16.66 15.07
CA LEU A 125 -25.71 -16.13 13.81
C LEU A 125 -26.68 -15.25 13.03
N LEU A 126 -27.99 -15.27 13.35
CA LEU A 126 -28.96 -14.28 12.85
C LEU A 126 -28.69 -12.87 13.37
N LYS A 127 -28.03 -12.73 14.52
CA LYS A 127 -27.73 -11.42 15.13
C LYS A 127 -26.51 -10.81 14.44
N PRO A 128 -26.61 -9.60 13.84
CA PRO A 128 -25.50 -8.98 13.11
C PRO A 128 -24.21 -8.89 13.91
N GLU A 129 -24.28 -8.43 15.17
CA GLU A 129 -23.13 -8.31 16.06
C GLU A 129 -22.44 -9.64 16.35
N THR A 130 -23.22 -10.72 16.48
CA THR A 130 -22.66 -12.05 16.76
C THR A 130 -22.03 -12.64 15.51
N LYS A 131 -22.63 -12.41 14.34
CA LYS A 131 -22.06 -12.78 13.05
C LYS A 131 -20.74 -12.05 12.78
N GLU A 132 -20.68 -10.76 13.08
CA GLU A 132 -19.45 -9.96 12.95
C GLU A 132 -18.36 -10.47 13.91
N LYS A 133 -18.69 -10.70 15.18
CA LYS A 133 -17.76 -11.33 16.15
C LYS A 133 -17.27 -12.71 15.69
N ALA A 134 -18.13 -13.51 15.07
CA ALA A 134 -17.76 -14.80 14.53
C ALA A 134 -16.81 -14.66 13.33
N GLN A 135 -17.02 -13.66 12.47
CA GLN A 135 -16.13 -13.33 11.35
C GLN A 135 -14.77 -12.84 11.84
N ASP A 136 -14.72 -12.01 12.88
CA ASP A 136 -13.47 -11.52 13.47
C ASP A 136 -12.70 -12.65 14.14
N THR A 137 -13.40 -13.51 14.89
CA THR A 137 -12.81 -14.70 15.51
C THR A 137 -12.23 -15.63 14.46
N LEU A 138 -12.98 -15.88 13.38
CA LEU A 138 -12.49 -16.66 12.25
C LEU A 138 -11.29 -16.00 11.56
N THR A 139 -11.35 -14.67 11.37
CA THR A 139 -10.25 -13.91 10.77
C THR A 139 -8.96 -14.07 11.58
N LYS A 140 -9.06 -13.97 12.91
CA LYS A 140 -7.92 -14.15 13.81
C LYS A 140 -7.35 -15.56 13.72
N GLU A 141 -8.20 -16.58 13.82
CA GLU A 141 -7.80 -17.99 13.72
C GLU A 141 -7.11 -18.29 12.38
N VAL A 142 -7.66 -17.76 11.28
CA VAL A 142 -7.09 -17.91 9.95
C VAL A 142 -5.77 -17.16 9.83
N ASN A 143 -5.68 -15.94 10.35
CA ASN A 143 -4.43 -15.17 10.36
C ASN A 143 -3.29 -15.96 11.04
N GLU A 144 -3.56 -16.54 12.21
CA GLU A 144 -2.59 -17.35 12.95
C GLU A 144 -2.18 -18.61 12.16
N ARG A 145 -3.15 -19.35 11.60
CA ARG A 145 -2.90 -20.57 10.81
C ARG A 145 -2.10 -20.34 9.53
N TYR A 146 -2.20 -19.15 8.95
CA TYR A 146 -1.44 -18.74 7.76
C TYR A 146 -0.23 -17.86 8.10
N GLU A 147 0.16 -17.77 9.37
CA GLU A 147 1.35 -17.02 9.82
C GLU A 147 1.32 -15.56 9.35
N GLY A 148 0.16 -14.91 9.45
CA GLY A 148 -0.04 -13.51 9.06
C GLY A 148 -0.22 -13.28 7.55
N LYS A 149 -0.13 -14.31 6.71
CA LYS A 149 -0.32 -14.16 5.25
C LYS A 149 -1.74 -13.80 4.86
N VAL A 150 -2.72 -14.18 5.68
CA VAL A 150 -4.14 -13.82 5.51
C VAL A 150 -4.50 -12.83 6.61
N ILE A 151 -4.91 -11.62 6.25
CA ILE A 151 -5.21 -10.56 7.22
C ILE A 151 -6.71 -10.38 7.46
N ARG A 152 -7.57 -10.89 6.56
CA ARG A 152 -9.02 -10.81 6.69
C ARG A 152 -9.74 -11.96 6.00
N VAL A 153 -10.84 -12.43 6.60
CA VAL A 153 -11.78 -13.37 6.00
C VAL A 153 -13.08 -12.64 5.67
N TYR A 154 -13.62 -12.90 4.48
CA TYR A 154 -14.90 -12.40 4.01
C TYR A 154 -15.89 -13.55 3.84
N PHE A 155 -17.10 -13.40 4.36
CA PHE A 155 -18.23 -14.26 3.99
C PHE A 155 -18.81 -13.76 2.66
N THR A 156 -18.70 -14.55 1.59
CA THR A 156 -19.26 -14.21 0.26
C THR A 156 -20.67 -14.76 0.08
N ASP A 157 -20.97 -15.87 0.75
CA ASP A 157 -22.30 -16.45 0.87
C ASP A 157 -22.52 -16.86 2.32
N PHE A 158 -23.75 -16.74 2.82
CA PHE A 158 -24.10 -17.10 4.19
C PHE A 158 -25.59 -17.46 4.28
N VAL A 159 -25.91 -18.75 4.19
CA VAL A 159 -27.29 -19.26 4.14
C VAL A 159 -27.47 -20.36 5.18
N MET A 160 -28.45 -20.20 6.07
CA MET A 160 -28.76 -21.16 7.14
C MET A 160 -30.06 -21.91 6.87
N GLN A 161 -30.13 -23.20 7.24
CA GLN A 161 -31.27 -24.11 7.03
C GLN A 161 -31.55 -25.00 8.25
#